data_AF-A0AAX3HKD2-F1
#
_entry.id   AF-A0AAX3HKD2-F1
#
_cell.length_a   1.000
_cell.length_b   1.000
_cell.length_c   1.000
_cell.angle_alpha   90.00
_cell.angle_beta   90.00
_cell.angle_gamma   90.00
#
_symmetry.space_group_name_H-M   'P 1'
#
loop_
_entity.id
_entity.type
_entity.pdbx_description
1 polymer ?
#
loop_
_entity_poly.entity_id
_entity_poly.type
_entity_poly.pdbx_seq_one_letter_code
_entity_poly.pdbx_strand_id
1 'polypeptide(L)'
;MNSILNEILPNGTSKSYTYDGFGNRTSVKVVENGKETKSIAATFNDGNQLVKFGNESLTYDANGNRTSDGKYKYTWNENDQIVAITKQGESNAFATYKYDEDNRRIEKNVNGQVTRYFYDGDSINPLYETDGSGTVLRQYVYSTSGARLATKSKGQTLYYHYNPRGNVVAMTDQNREVVATYEYDSWGNVLKSDVKGIAADNPFGYAGYMYDKEIGMYYLIARYYNPEHGVFLSVDPDPGDEDDPITMNGYTYGDNNPVMKIDPDGHVAWWIAGALGGAAWDVGTYLWNNRKKGYSWKGVGKSALRGAVAGVALGGVGRVGYFAAKLKYSIHATEHLANPARQMSKSATVLVRSFGRKHIDKRNPHDRFVQTLGKKHIVVSKTKKNNIISLGHRSKKDKNWKKVEWWK
;
A
#
# COMPACT_ATOMS: atom_id res chain seq x y z
N MET A 1 -10.66 -13.18 9.98
CA MET A 1 -10.78 -12.34 8.77
C MET A 1 -10.99 -10.89 9.18
N ASN A 2 -10.23 -9.95 8.62
CA ASN A 2 -10.31 -8.51 8.91
C ASN A 2 -10.86 -7.71 7.70
N SER A 3 -11.77 -8.30 6.93
CA SER A 3 -12.40 -7.65 5.76
C SER A 3 -13.43 -6.60 6.19
N ILE A 4 -13.58 -5.53 5.41
CA ILE A 4 -14.59 -4.50 5.69
C ILE A 4 -15.98 -5.04 5.38
N LEU A 5 -16.83 -5.14 6.39
CA LEU A 5 -18.22 -5.60 6.23
C LEU A 5 -19.19 -4.45 5.94
N ASN A 6 -18.92 -3.27 6.48
CA ASN A 6 -19.77 -2.09 6.33
C ASN A 6 -18.94 -0.81 6.35
N GLU A 7 -19.38 0.20 5.60
CA GLU A 7 -18.92 1.59 5.73
C GLU A 7 -20.10 2.56 5.70
N ILE A 8 -19.92 3.73 6.31
CA ILE A 8 -20.88 4.84 6.29
C ILE A 8 -20.14 6.03 5.69
N LEU A 9 -20.66 6.55 4.59
CA LEU A 9 -20.12 7.70 3.87
C LEU A 9 -20.50 9.02 4.59
N PRO A 10 -19.79 10.13 4.34
CA PRO A 10 -20.05 11.41 5.01
C PRO A 10 -21.48 11.94 4.84
N ASN A 11 -22.15 11.60 3.74
CA ASN A 11 -23.53 11.97 3.44
C ASN A 11 -24.58 11.07 4.15
N GLY A 12 -24.16 10.08 4.94
CA GLY A 12 -25.03 9.12 5.63
C GLY A 12 -25.39 7.88 4.82
N THR A 13 -24.97 7.76 3.56
CA THR A 13 -25.12 6.53 2.77
C THR A 13 -24.33 5.40 3.43
N SER A 14 -24.94 4.23 3.63
CA SER A 14 -24.23 3.03 4.08
C SER A 14 -23.98 2.06 2.94
N LYS A 15 -22.79 1.47 2.93
CA LYS A 15 -22.44 0.36 2.04
C LYS A 15 -22.12 -0.86 2.89
N SER A 16 -22.57 -2.03 2.45
CA SER A 16 -22.34 -3.31 3.11
C SER A 16 -21.84 -4.35 2.12
N TYR A 17 -21.00 -5.26 2.59
CA TYR A 17 -20.27 -6.21 1.78
C TYR A 17 -20.35 -7.62 2.36
N THR A 18 -20.44 -8.61 1.46
CA THR A 18 -20.28 -10.02 1.82
C THR A 18 -19.08 -10.60 1.09
N TYR A 19 -18.49 -11.63 1.68
CA TYR A 19 -17.33 -12.33 1.13
C TYR A 19 -17.54 -13.84 1.19
N ASP A 20 -16.93 -14.59 0.27
CA ASP A 20 -16.80 -16.03 0.39
C ASP A 20 -15.58 -16.42 1.26
N GLY A 21 -15.30 -17.73 1.35
CA GLY A 21 -14.18 -18.27 2.14
C GLY A 21 -12.79 -17.92 1.59
N PHE A 22 -12.68 -17.46 0.34
CA PHE A 22 -11.44 -17.06 -0.32
C PHE A 22 -11.27 -15.53 -0.34
N GLY A 23 -12.16 -14.79 0.33
CA GLY A 23 -12.12 -13.34 0.37
C GLY A 23 -12.65 -12.67 -0.90
N ASN A 24 -13.32 -13.39 -1.81
CA ASN A 24 -13.98 -12.73 -2.94
C ASN A 24 -15.19 -11.95 -2.46
N ARG A 25 -15.30 -10.68 -2.84
CA ARG A 25 -16.44 -9.82 -2.45
C ARG A 25 -17.69 -10.18 -3.26
N THR A 26 -18.57 -11.00 -2.70
CA THR A 26 -19.73 -11.59 -3.38
C THR A 26 -20.95 -10.68 -3.46
N SER A 27 -21.04 -9.63 -2.65
CA SER A 27 -22.08 -8.63 -2.82
C SER A 27 -21.70 -7.23 -2.32
N VAL A 28 -22.35 -6.23 -2.91
CA VAL A 28 -22.32 -4.84 -2.48
C VAL A 28 -23.75 -4.34 -2.36
N LYS A 29 -24.16 -3.91 -1.17
CA LYS A 29 -25.48 -3.31 -0.93
C LYS A 29 -25.33 -1.87 -0.45
N VAL A 30 -26.09 -0.96 -1.05
CA VAL A 30 -26.09 0.48 -0.76
C VAL A 30 -27.45 0.89 -0.22
N VAL A 31 -27.45 1.60 0.90
CA VAL A 31 -28.65 2.12 1.55
C VAL A 31 -28.49 3.63 1.73
N GLU A 32 -29.46 4.39 1.23
CA GLU A 32 -29.52 5.85 1.34
C GLU A 32 -30.81 6.23 2.06
N ASN A 33 -30.73 7.06 3.10
CA ASN A 33 -31.88 7.49 3.89
C ASN A 33 -32.76 6.32 4.38
N GLY A 34 -32.13 5.20 4.76
CA GLY A 34 -32.81 3.99 5.24
C GLY A 34 -33.45 3.12 4.15
N LYS A 35 -33.34 3.49 2.87
CA LYS A 35 -33.86 2.70 1.73
C LYS A 35 -32.71 2.08 0.93
N GLU A 36 -32.85 0.81 0.58
CA GLU A 36 -31.93 0.15 -0.35
C GLU A 36 -32.05 0.76 -1.75
N THR A 37 -30.93 1.28 -2.26
CA THR A 37 -30.86 1.93 -3.59
C THR A 37 -30.07 1.11 -4.60
N LYS A 38 -29.12 0.28 -4.15
CA LYS A 38 -28.31 -0.59 -5.00
C LYS A 38 -28.06 -1.92 -4.29
N SER A 39 -28.17 -3.01 -5.03
CA SER A 39 -27.74 -4.34 -4.59
C SER A 39 -27.10 -5.05 -5.77
N ILE A 40 -25.80 -5.32 -5.64
CA ILE A 40 -24.98 -5.93 -6.68
C ILE A 40 -24.55 -7.29 -6.18
N ALA A 41 -24.89 -8.34 -6.92
CA ALA A 41 -24.32 -9.66 -6.73
C ALA A 41 -23.07 -9.81 -7.61
N ALA A 42 -22.04 -10.46 -7.07
CA ALA A 42 -20.81 -10.77 -7.76
C ALA A 42 -20.54 -12.28 -7.69
N THR A 43 -20.06 -12.86 -8.79
CA THR A 43 -19.70 -14.28 -8.85
C THR A 43 -18.27 -14.44 -9.34
N PHE A 44 -17.60 -15.45 -8.81
CA PHE A 44 -16.19 -15.74 -9.05
C PHE A 44 -16.05 -17.19 -9.53
N ASN A 45 -14.99 -17.47 -10.29
CA ASN A 45 -14.63 -18.84 -10.67
C ASN A 45 -13.59 -19.43 -9.70
N ASP A 46 -13.16 -20.66 -9.97
CA ASP A 46 -12.20 -21.39 -9.13
C ASP A 46 -10.81 -20.71 -9.06
N GLY A 47 -10.50 -19.82 -10.01
CA GLY A 47 -9.29 -18.99 -10.01
C GLY A 47 -9.46 -17.66 -9.27
N ASN A 48 -10.54 -17.46 -8.50
CA ASN A 48 -10.89 -16.19 -7.84
C ASN A 48 -11.08 -15.00 -8.80
N GLN A 49 -11.34 -15.27 -10.09
CA GLN A 49 -11.59 -14.23 -11.07
C GLN A 49 -13.05 -13.78 -10.98
N LEU A 50 -13.29 -12.48 -10.86
CA LEU A 50 -14.62 -11.89 -10.91
C LEU A 50 -15.21 -12.08 -12.32
N VAL A 51 -16.18 -13.01 -12.48
CA VAL A 51 -16.80 -13.33 -13.79
C VAL A 51 -18.14 -12.63 -14.02
N LYS A 52 -18.80 -12.17 -12.95
CA LYS A 52 -20.02 -11.37 -13.04
C LYS A 52 -20.08 -10.31 -11.95
N PHE A 53 -20.46 -9.08 -12.30
CA PHE A 53 -20.70 -7.99 -11.36
C PHE A 53 -22.01 -7.28 -11.72
N GLY A 54 -23.09 -7.62 -11.00
CA GLY A 54 -24.43 -7.19 -11.38
C GLY A 54 -24.83 -7.75 -12.75
N ASN A 55 -24.96 -6.86 -13.75
CA ASN A 55 -25.30 -7.24 -15.13
C ASN A 55 -24.06 -7.37 -16.03
N GLU A 56 -22.89 -7.00 -15.53
CA GLU A 56 -21.64 -7.06 -16.27
C GLU A 56 -21.11 -8.50 -16.27
N SER A 57 -20.72 -8.98 -17.46
CA SER A 57 -20.06 -10.27 -17.63
C SER A 57 -18.61 -10.01 -18.00
N LEU A 58 -17.70 -10.62 -17.23
CA LEU A 58 -16.28 -10.38 -17.33
C LEU A 58 -15.58 -11.66 -17.81
N THR A 59 -14.56 -11.50 -18.64
CA THR A 59 -13.79 -12.62 -19.21
C THR A 59 -12.30 -12.44 -18.94
N TYR A 60 -11.57 -13.55 -18.94
CA TYR A 60 -10.13 -13.59 -18.67
C TYR A 60 -9.43 -14.45 -19.71
N ASP A 61 -8.14 -14.21 -19.92
CA ASP A 61 -7.26 -15.12 -20.66
C ASP A 61 -6.73 -16.25 -19.77
N ALA A 62 -5.89 -17.11 -20.33
CA ALA A 62 -5.30 -18.24 -19.62
C ALA A 62 -4.26 -17.84 -18.56
N ASN A 63 -3.68 -16.64 -18.66
CA ASN A 63 -2.75 -16.09 -17.67
C ASN A 63 -3.50 -15.43 -16.49
N GLY A 64 -4.83 -15.31 -16.59
CA GLY A 64 -5.66 -14.69 -15.57
C GLY A 64 -5.76 -13.17 -15.71
N ASN A 65 -5.48 -12.63 -16.88
CA ASN A 65 -5.71 -11.21 -17.16
C ASN A 65 -7.13 -10.99 -17.67
N ARG A 66 -7.82 -9.97 -17.15
CA ARG A 66 -9.18 -9.62 -17.58
C ARG A 66 -9.15 -9.14 -19.03
N THR A 67 -9.85 -9.83 -19.93
CA THR A 67 -9.98 -9.48 -21.35
C THR A 67 -11.20 -8.65 -21.67
N SER A 68 -12.24 -8.67 -20.82
CA SER A 68 -13.43 -7.83 -20.93
C SER A 68 -14.09 -7.61 -19.57
N ASP A 69 -14.71 -6.45 -19.36
CA ASP A 69 -15.63 -6.20 -18.24
C ASP A 69 -17.05 -5.81 -18.66
N GLY A 70 -17.39 -5.99 -19.93
CA GLY A 70 -18.67 -5.58 -20.51
C GLY A 70 -18.73 -4.09 -20.90
N LYS A 71 -17.80 -3.25 -20.42
CA LYS A 71 -17.63 -1.85 -20.84
C LYS A 71 -16.42 -1.67 -21.76
N TYR A 72 -15.34 -2.37 -21.46
CA TYR A 72 -14.08 -2.32 -22.18
C TYR A 72 -13.58 -3.73 -22.48
N LYS A 73 -12.84 -3.84 -23.58
CA LYS A 73 -11.97 -4.97 -23.92
C LYS A 73 -10.52 -4.55 -23.70
N TYR A 74 -9.73 -5.47 -23.16
CA TYR A 74 -8.35 -5.25 -22.77
C TYR A 74 -7.42 -6.16 -23.58
N THR A 75 -6.38 -5.57 -24.15
CA THR A 75 -5.30 -6.31 -24.81
C THR A 75 -4.06 -6.25 -23.94
N TRP A 76 -3.44 -7.41 -23.74
CA TRP A 76 -2.29 -7.60 -22.87
C TRP A 76 -1.06 -7.99 -23.70
N ASN A 77 0.14 -7.63 -23.22
CA ASN A 77 1.40 -8.14 -23.77
C ASN A 77 1.85 -9.42 -23.05
N GLU A 78 3.03 -9.93 -23.43
CA GLU A 78 3.62 -11.14 -22.85
C GLU A 78 4.06 -11.01 -21.38
N ASN A 79 4.15 -9.79 -20.86
CA ASN A 79 4.48 -9.49 -19.47
C ASN A 79 3.22 -9.20 -18.63
N ASP A 80 2.04 -9.58 -19.11
CA ASP A 80 0.75 -9.37 -18.45
C ASP A 80 0.47 -7.88 -18.16
N GLN A 81 0.86 -6.99 -19.09
CA GLN A 81 0.59 -5.54 -19.02
C GLN A 81 -0.45 -5.12 -20.07
N ILE A 82 -1.40 -4.26 -19.69
CA ILE A 82 -2.40 -3.72 -20.61
C ILE A 82 -1.70 -2.82 -21.64
N VAL A 83 -1.77 -3.17 -22.92
CA VAL A 83 -1.23 -2.36 -24.03
C VAL A 83 -2.31 -1.62 -24.82
N ALA A 84 -3.56 -2.08 -24.75
CA ALA A 84 -4.67 -1.42 -25.43
C ALA A 84 -6.00 -1.61 -24.68
N ILE A 85 -6.85 -0.58 -24.73
CA ILE A 85 -8.23 -0.62 -24.23
C ILE A 85 -9.17 -0.14 -25.34
N THR A 86 -10.15 -0.98 -25.64
CA THR A 86 -11.19 -0.73 -26.65
C THR A 86 -12.54 -0.70 -25.97
N LYS A 87 -13.40 0.26 -26.31
CA LYS A 87 -14.79 0.27 -25.79
C LYS A 87 -15.57 -0.92 -26.33
N GLN A 88 -16.48 -1.45 -25.54
CA GLN A 88 -17.34 -2.54 -25.96
C GLN A 88 -18.14 -2.14 -27.21
N GLY A 89 -18.11 -2.98 -28.24
CA GLY A 89 -18.76 -2.73 -29.53
C GLY A 89 -17.93 -1.90 -30.52
N GLU A 90 -16.77 -1.36 -30.11
CA GLU A 90 -15.83 -0.70 -31.00
C GLU A 90 -14.68 -1.64 -31.41
N SER A 91 -14.04 -1.34 -32.55
CA SER A 91 -12.89 -2.11 -33.06
C SER A 91 -11.54 -1.45 -32.74
N ASN A 92 -11.50 -0.14 -32.61
CA ASN A 92 -10.27 0.61 -32.42
C ASN A 92 -10.04 0.91 -30.94
N ALA A 93 -8.82 0.68 -30.47
CA ALA A 93 -8.43 1.09 -29.13
C ALA A 93 -8.44 2.61 -29.01
N PHE A 94 -9.09 3.10 -27.95
CA PHE A 94 -9.11 4.53 -27.64
C PHE A 94 -7.99 4.91 -26.68
N ALA A 95 -7.46 3.93 -25.93
CA ALA A 95 -6.30 4.08 -25.07
C ALA A 95 -5.25 3.02 -25.39
N THR A 96 -3.97 3.42 -25.51
CA THR A 96 -2.83 2.51 -25.65
C THR A 96 -1.69 2.91 -24.73
N TYR A 97 -0.88 1.92 -24.35
CA TYR A 97 0.20 2.09 -23.38
C TYR A 97 1.49 1.43 -23.83
N LYS A 98 2.62 1.98 -23.39
CA LYS A 98 3.95 1.38 -23.55
C LYS A 98 4.66 1.35 -22.20
N TYR A 99 5.51 0.35 -22.03
CA TYR A 99 6.24 0.08 -20.79
C TYR A 99 7.74 -0.02 -21.06
N ASP A 100 8.55 0.28 -20.05
CA ASP A 100 9.98 0.02 -20.05
C ASP A 100 10.31 -1.39 -19.53
N GLU A 101 11.60 -1.73 -19.52
CA GLU A 101 12.14 -2.98 -19.01
C GLU A 101 11.91 -3.21 -17.50
N ASP A 102 11.64 -2.15 -16.74
CA ASP A 102 11.30 -2.21 -15.31
C ASP A 102 9.78 -2.34 -15.08
N ASN A 103 9.01 -2.61 -16.15
CA ASN A 103 7.56 -2.74 -16.15
C ASN A 103 6.79 -1.46 -15.78
N ARG A 104 7.40 -0.28 -15.93
CA ARG A 104 6.75 1.00 -15.68
C ARG A 104 6.19 1.58 -16.97
N ARG A 105 5.00 2.17 -16.91
CA ARG A 105 4.37 2.83 -18.04
C ARG A 105 5.15 4.08 -18.44
N ILE A 106 5.71 4.09 -19.64
CA ILE A 106 6.48 5.22 -20.21
C ILE A 106 5.70 6.04 -21.23
N GLU A 107 4.61 5.51 -21.79
CA GLU A 107 3.74 6.26 -22.70
C GLU A 107 2.28 5.86 -22.51
N LYS A 108 1.39 6.85 -22.54
CA LYS A 108 -0.05 6.70 -22.63
C LYS A 108 -0.54 7.52 -23.82
N ASN A 109 -1.36 6.92 -24.67
CA ASN A 109 -2.08 7.63 -25.72
C ASN A 109 -3.58 7.44 -25.49
N VAL A 110 -4.32 8.53 -25.31
CA VAL A 110 -5.79 8.51 -25.19
C VAL A 110 -6.38 9.39 -26.27
N ASN A 111 -7.15 8.80 -27.20
CA ASN A 111 -7.77 9.51 -28.33
C ASN A 111 -6.78 10.38 -29.13
N GLY A 112 -5.54 9.90 -29.31
CA GLY A 112 -4.47 10.64 -30.01
C GLY A 112 -3.67 11.59 -29.13
N GLN A 113 -4.07 11.83 -27.88
CA GLN A 113 -3.33 12.66 -26.93
C GLN A 113 -2.26 11.80 -26.24
N VAL A 114 -1.00 12.04 -26.61
CA VAL A 114 0.16 11.33 -26.05
C VAL A 114 0.67 12.03 -24.79
N THR A 115 0.86 11.26 -23.74
CA THR A 115 1.59 11.62 -22.51
C THR A 115 2.74 10.63 -22.32
N ARG A 116 3.95 11.13 -22.15
CA ARG A 116 5.14 10.33 -21.85
C ARG A 116 5.58 10.56 -20.41
N TYR A 117 6.00 9.50 -19.74
CA TYR A 117 6.41 9.50 -18.34
C TYR A 117 7.92 9.28 -18.25
N PHE A 118 8.59 10.10 -17.44
CA PHE A 118 10.03 10.02 -17.24
C PHE A 118 10.31 9.75 -15.77
N TYR A 119 11.15 8.76 -15.50
CA TYR A 119 11.49 8.28 -14.16
C TYR A 119 12.94 8.63 -13.82
N ASP A 120 13.26 8.69 -12.52
CA ASP A 120 14.63 8.86 -12.02
C ASP A 120 15.17 7.52 -11.52
N GLY A 121 16.14 6.94 -12.24
CA GLY A 121 16.67 5.60 -11.97
C GLY A 121 15.56 4.55 -11.81
N ASP A 122 15.63 3.74 -10.76
CA ASP A 122 14.65 2.68 -10.44
C ASP A 122 13.36 3.22 -9.78
N SER A 123 13.11 4.53 -9.79
CA SER A 123 11.90 5.09 -9.18
C SER A 123 10.64 4.58 -9.88
N ILE A 124 9.63 4.21 -9.10
CA ILE A 124 8.27 3.91 -9.59
C ILE A 124 7.41 5.16 -9.73
N ASN A 125 7.89 6.31 -9.24
CA ASN A 125 7.22 7.59 -9.35
C ASN A 125 7.78 8.39 -10.54
N PRO A 126 6.93 8.90 -11.45
CA PRO A 126 7.42 9.75 -12.54
C PRO A 126 7.94 11.07 -11.98
N LEU A 127 9.10 11.49 -12.48
CA LEU A 127 9.72 12.78 -12.18
C LEU A 127 9.02 13.92 -12.94
N TYR A 128 8.70 13.68 -14.22
CA TYR A 128 7.96 14.62 -15.06
C TYR A 128 7.25 13.90 -16.21
N GLU A 129 6.35 14.62 -16.86
CA GLU A 129 5.59 14.18 -18.03
C GLU A 129 5.78 15.15 -19.20
N THR A 130 5.78 14.62 -20.42
CA THR A 130 5.73 15.42 -21.64
C THR A 130 4.57 15.01 -22.53
N ASP A 131 4.20 15.88 -23.47
CA ASP A 131 3.36 15.47 -24.59
C ASP A 131 4.17 14.68 -25.64
N GLY A 132 3.52 14.31 -26.74
CA GLY A 132 4.16 13.62 -27.87
C GLY A 132 5.23 14.44 -28.61
N SER A 133 5.23 15.77 -28.48
CA SER A 133 6.23 16.68 -29.04
C SER A 133 7.46 16.89 -28.15
N GLY A 134 7.40 16.40 -26.90
CA GLY A 134 8.45 16.60 -25.90
C GLY A 134 8.26 17.86 -25.05
N THR A 135 7.14 18.56 -25.18
CA THR A 135 6.81 19.70 -24.32
C THR A 135 6.45 19.21 -22.93
N VAL A 136 7.09 19.77 -21.89
CA VAL A 136 6.83 19.40 -20.50
C VAL A 136 5.40 19.80 -20.10
N LEU A 137 4.58 18.81 -19.76
CA LEU A 137 3.22 18.99 -19.28
C LEU A 137 3.21 19.29 -17.78
N ARG A 138 4.03 18.56 -17.04
CA ARG A 138 4.14 18.68 -15.59
C ARG A 138 5.41 18.08 -15.03
N GLN A 139 5.84 18.60 -13.89
CA GLN A 139 6.94 18.09 -13.10
C GLN A 139 6.47 17.83 -11.67
N TYR A 140 7.12 16.91 -10.97
CA TYR A 140 6.77 16.52 -9.63
C TYR A 140 7.91 16.77 -8.66
N VAL A 141 7.55 17.23 -7.46
CA VAL A 141 8.49 17.42 -6.35
C VAL A 141 8.14 16.40 -5.28
N TYR A 142 9.11 15.60 -4.89
CA TYR A 142 8.95 14.55 -3.89
C TYR A 142 9.71 14.91 -2.60
N SER A 143 9.21 14.41 -1.47
CA SER A 143 9.98 14.38 -0.24
C SER A 143 11.13 13.38 -0.38
N THR A 144 12.07 13.41 0.55
CA THR A 144 13.12 12.39 0.68
C THR A 144 12.59 10.98 0.98
N SER A 145 11.30 10.86 1.33
CA SER A 145 10.58 9.61 1.55
C SER A 145 9.68 9.20 0.38
N GLY A 146 9.77 9.87 -0.78
CA GLY A 146 8.99 9.52 -1.97
C GLY A 146 7.54 10.04 -1.99
N ALA A 147 7.11 10.79 -0.97
CA ALA A 147 5.77 11.40 -0.96
C ALA A 147 5.74 12.61 -1.91
N ARG A 148 4.73 12.70 -2.78
CA ARG A 148 4.59 13.81 -3.72
C ARG A 148 4.15 15.07 -2.97
N LEU A 149 5.00 16.09 -2.94
CA LEU A 149 4.75 17.34 -2.22
C LEU A 149 4.08 18.39 -3.11
N ALA A 150 4.50 18.48 -4.36
CA ALA A 150 3.98 19.46 -5.30
C ALA A 150 4.02 18.97 -6.75
N THR A 151 3.22 19.62 -7.59
CA THR A 151 3.32 19.52 -9.06
C THR A 151 3.47 20.91 -9.65
N LYS A 152 4.33 21.04 -10.66
CA LYS A 152 4.49 22.24 -11.47
C LYS A 152 3.92 21.99 -12.85
N SER A 153 2.97 22.81 -13.30
CA SER A 153 2.35 22.69 -14.61
C SER A 153 1.90 24.07 -15.09
N LYS A 154 2.08 24.37 -16.38
CA LYS A 154 1.66 25.64 -17.00
C LYS A 154 2.11 26.88 -16.19
N GLY A 155 3.35 26.84 -15.68
CA GLY A 155 3.95 27.94 -14.89
C GLY A 155 3.43 28.10 -13.46
N GLN A 156 2.52 27.24 -12.99
CA GLN A 156 1.94 27.28 -11.65
C GLN A 156 2.42 26.09 -10.81
N THR A 157 2.52 26.30 -9.50
CA THR A 157 2.83 25.24 -8.53
C THR A 157 1.59 24.92 -7.69
N LEU A 158 1.22 23.65 -7.63
CA LEU A 158 0.18 23.14 -6.74
C LEU A 158 0.78 22.24 -5.67
N TYR A 159 0.29 22.34 -4.45
CA TYR A 159 0.73 21.57 -3.29
C TYR A 159 -0.31 20.51 -2.91
N TYR A 160 0.13 19.29 -2.67
CA TYR A 160 -0.74 18.17 -2.31
C TYR A 160 -0.99 18.13 -0.80
N HIS A 161 -2.25 17.89 -0.41
CA HIS A 161 -2.65 17.66 0.99
C HIS A 161 -3.23 16.27 1.14
N TYR A 162 -2.68 15.51 2.08
CA TYR A 162 -3.01 14.10 2.28
C TYR A 162 -3.76 13.85 3.58
N ASN A 163 -4.66 12.87 3.56
CA ASN A 163 -5.15 12.27 4.80
C ASN A 163 -4.11 11.24 5.35
N PRO A 164 -4.29 10.69 6.56
CA PRO A 164 -3.34 9.71 7.13
C PRO A 164 -3.17 8.41 6.35
N ARG A 165 -4.08 8.12 5.39
CA ARG A 165 -3.99 6.97 4.48
C ARG A 165 -3.17 7.31 3.22
N GLY A 166 -2.79 8.57 3.00
CA GLY A 166 -2.12 8.99 1.78
C GLY A 166 -3.05 9.26 0.61
N ASN A 167 -4.37 9.38 0.82
CA ASN A 167 -5.26 9.92 -0.20
C ASN A 167 -5.05 11.42 -0.32
N VAL A 168 -4.96 11.94 -1.55
CA VAL A 168 -5.03 13.39 -1.80
C VAL A 168 -6.43 13.88 -1.47
N VAL A 169 -6.60 14.68 -0.42
CA VAL A 169 -7.93 15.23 -0.03
C VAL A 169 -8.11 16.68 -0.45
N ALA A 170 -7.01 17.40 -0.67
CA ALA A 170 -7.05 18.75 -1.21
C ALA A 170 -5.76 19.09 -1.96
N MET A 171 -5.83 20.15 -2.79
CA MET A 171 -4.65 20.81 -3.35
C MET A 171 -4.79 22.32 -3.19
N THR A 172 -3.67 22.99 -2.91
CA THR A 172 -3.61 24.47 -2.86
C THR A 172 -2.67 25.02 -3.91
N ASP A 173 -2.94 26.22 -4.40
CA ASP A 173 -2.01 26.94 -5.28
C ASP A 173 -0.94 27.72 -4.50
N GLN A 174 -0.12 28.48 -5.22
CA GLN A 174 0.93 29.36 -4.67
C GLN A 174 0.40 30.53 -3.82
N ASN A 175 -0.87 30.89 -3.94
CA ASN A 175 -1.53 31.90 -3.13
C ASN A 175 -2.15 31.31 -1.86
N ARG A 176 -2.10 29.97 -1.70
CA ARG A 176 -2.71 29.17 -0.62
C ARG A 176 -4.23 28.99 -0.78
N GLU A 177 -4.76 29.24 -1.97
CA GLU A 177 -6.17 29.00 -2.29
C GLU A 177 -6.40 27.52 -2.58
N VAL A 178 -7.52 26.98 -2.11
CA VAL A 178 -7.92 25.59 -2.38
C VAL A 178 -8.42 25.48 -3.82
N VAL A 179 -7.70 24.72 -4.64
CA VAL A 179 -8.01 24.52 -6.07
C VAL A 179 -8.50 23.11 -6.39
N ALA A 180 -8.38 22.18 -5.46
CA ALA A 180 -9.00 20.87 -5.56
C ALA A 180 -9.41 20.36 -4.18
N THR A 181 -10.54 19.65 -4.11
CA THR A 181 -10.94 18.80 -2.99
C THR A 181 -11.47 17.48 -3.51
N TYR A 182 -11.16 16.39 -2.81
CA TYR A 182 -11.55 15.05 -3.18
C TYR A 182 -12.11 14.29 -1.98
N GLU A 183 -13.19 13.55 -2.22
CA GLU A 183 -13.75 12.58 -1.28
C GLU A 183 -13.78 11.20 -1.94
N TYR A 184 -13.39 10.17 -1.19
CA TYR A 184 -13.35 8.79 -1.66
C TYR A 184 -14.10 7.89 -0.70
N ASP A 185 -14.65 6.78 -1.20
CA ASP A 185 -15.05 5.66 -0.34
C ASP A 185 -13.85 4.78 0.04
N SER A 186 -14.09 3.77 0.87
CA SER A 186 -13.02 2.88 1.35
C SER A 186 -12.30 2.14 0.22
N TRP A 187 -12.96 1.93 -0.92
CA TRP A 187 -12.43 1.21 -2.10
C TRP A 187 -11.81 2.14 -3.14
N GLY A 188 -11.81 3.45 -2.89
CA GLY A 188 -11.20 4.43 -3.78
C GLY A 188 -12.12 4.96 -4.88
N ASN A 189 -13.43 4.71 -4.82
CA ASN A 189 -14.37 5.39 -5.71
C ASN A 189 -14.42 6.87 -5.34
N VAL A 190 -14.29 7.76 -6.32
CA VAL A 190 -14.39 9.21 -6.13
C VAL A 190 -15.85 9.57 -5.90
N LEU A 191 -16.18 9.99 -4.68
CA LEU A 191 -17.53 10.41 -4.27
C LEU A 191 -17.80 11.88 -4.64
N LYS A 192 -16.78 12.71 -4.49
CA LYS A 192 -16.84 14.14 -4.79
C LYS A 192 -15.49 14.62 -5.29
N SER A 193 -15.51 15.51 -6.28
CA SER A 193 -14.33 16.17 -6.83
C SER A 193 -14.71 17.59 -7.22
N ASP A 194 -14.30 18.58 -6.42
CA ASP A 194 -14.38 20.00 -6.81
C ASP A 194 -12.98 20.43 -7.22
N VAL A 195 -12.78 20.71 -8.51
CA VAL A 195 -11.47 21.02 -9.11
C VAL A 195 -11.55 22.28 -9.95
N LYS A 196 -10.50 23.11 -9.85
CA LYS A 196 -10.40 24.40 -10.53
C LYS A 196 -9.08 24.54 -11.26
N GLY A 197 -9.09 25.25 -12.38
CA GLY A 197 -7.91 25.59 -13.15
C GLY A 197 -7.05 24.36 -13.49
N ILE A 198 -5.74 24.50 -13.30
CA ILE A 198 -4.77 23.46 -13.67
C ILE A 198 -4.81 22.20 -12.78
N ALA A 199 -5.55 22.21 -11.66
CA ALA A 199 -5.74 21.03 -10.83
C ALA A 199 -6.65 19.98 -11.50
N ALA A 200 -7.44 20.37 -12.50
CA ALA A 200 -8.24 19.44 -13.31
C ALA A 200 -7.36 18.40 -14.03
N ASP A 201 -6.12 18.77 -14.35
CA ASP A 201 -5.15 17.90 -15.03
C ASP A 201 -4.35 17.01 -14.05
N ASN A 202 -4.60 17.09 -12.73
CA ASN A 202 -3.93 16.23 -11.75
C ASN A 202 -4.35 14.76 -11.94
N PRO A 203 -3.39 13.83 -12.12
CA PRO A 203 -3.69 12.42 -12.29
C PRO A 203 -3.64 11.65 -10.95
N PHE A 204 -3.25 12.25 -9.83
CA PHE A 204 -2.98 11.50 -8.59
C PHE A 204 -4.02 11.73 -7.50
N GLY A 205 -4.49 10.65 -6.85
CA GLY A 205 -5.62 10.71 -5.92
C GLY A 205 -5.54 9.73 -4.75
N TYR A 206 -6.43 8.73 -4.76
CA TYR A 206 -6.54 7.70 -3.74
C TYR A 206 -5.21 6.98 -3.52
N ALA A 207 -4.77 6.88 -2.27
CA ALA A 207 -3.47 6.36 -1.84
C ALA A 207 -2.25 6.89 -2.63
N GLY A 208 -2.38 8.04 -3.30
CA GLY A 208 -1.33 8.61 -4.14
C GLY A 208 -1.19 7.98 -5.54
N TYR A 209 -2.02 7.00 -5.88
CA TYR A 209 -2.01 6.30 -7.16
C TYR A 209 -2.39 7.20 -8.33
N MET A 210 -1.91 6.82 -9.52
CA MET A 210 -2.31 7.44 -10.77
C MET A 210 -3.71 6.94 -11.16
N TYR A 211 -4.63 7.86 -11.38
CA TYR A 211 -6.01 7.61 -11.78
C TYR A 211 -6.21 7.95 -13.25
N ASP A 212 -6.47 6.93 -14.05
CA ASP A 212 -6.83 7.07 -15.46
C ASP A 212 -8.34 7.36 -15.55
N LYS A 213 -8.68 8.65 -15.52
CA LYS A 213 -10.06 9.17 -15.48
C LYS A 213 -10.92 8.65 -16.64
N GLU A 214 -10.31 8.40 -17.79
CA GLU A 214 -10.94 7.91 -19.02
C GLU A 214 -11.54 6.50 -18.89
N ILE A 215 -11.02 5.69 -17.96
CA ILE A 215 -11.49 4.33 -17.67
C ILE A 215 -12.01 4.17 -16.24
N GLY A 216 -11.70 5.11 -15.35
CA GLY A 216 -12.13 5.07 -13.96
C GLY A 216 -11.34 4.07 -13.10
N MET A 217 -10.06 3.88 -13.41
CA MET A 217 -9.20 2.88 -12.76
C MET A 217 -7.88 3.48 -12.29
N TYR A 218 -7.25 2.81 -11.33
CA TYR A 218 -5.95 3.19 -10.81
C TYR A 218 -4.85 2.33 -11.44
N TYR A 219 -3.80 2.98 -11.93
CA TYR A 219 -2.56 2.32 -12.35
C TYR A 219 -1.60 2.27 -11.16
N LEU A 220 -1.30 1.05 -10.70
CA LEU A 220 -0.43 0.77 -9.56
C LEU A 220 0.91 0.19 -10.03
N ILE A 221 1.41 0.60 -11.20
CA ILE A 221 2.67 0.09 -11.78
C ILE A 221 2.54 -1.35 -12.29
N ALA A 222 2.48 -2.34 -11.41
CA ALA A 222 2.38 -3.74 -11.79
C ALA A 222 0.99 -4.12 -12.31
N ARG A 223 -0.06 -3.52 -11.75
CA ARG A 223 -1.45 -3.90 -12.06
C ARG A 223 -2.39 -2.70 -12.14
N TYR A 224 -3.51 -2.92 -12.83
CA TYR A 224 -4.65 -2.01 -12.81
C TYR A 224 -5.67 -2.43 -11.77
N TYR A 225 -6.11 -1.48 -10.94
CA TYR A 225 -7.13 -1.67 -9.93
C TYR A 225 -8.43 -0.96 -10.32
N ASN A 226 -9.54 -1.71 -10.34
CA ASN A 226 -10.88 -1.15 -10.56
C ASN A 226 -11.57 -0.93 -9.19
N PRO A 227 -11.80 0.32 -8.75
CA PRO A 227 -12.39 0.62 -7.45
C PRO A 227 -13.89 0.28 -7.34
N GLU A 228 -14.62 0.24 -8.45
CA GLU A 228 -16.03 -0.16 -8.47
C GLU A 228 -16.14 -1.67 -8.22
N HIS A 229 -15.32 -2.46 -8.93
CA HIS A 229 -15.27 -3.92 -8.75
C HIS A 229 -14.55 -4.34 -7.48
N GLY A 230 -13.63 -3.51 -6.97
CA GLY A 230 -12.84 -3.76 -5.76
C GLY A 230 -11.80 -4.86 -5.93
N VAL A 231 -11.33 -5.08 -7.16
CA VAL A 231 -10.34 -6.11 -7.50
C VAL A 231 -9.35 -5.60 -8.55
N PHE A 232 -8.18 -6.22 -8.60
CA PHE A 232 -7.23 -6.07 -9.70
C PHE A 232 -7.74 -6.70 -11.00
N LEU A 233 -7.20 -6.25 -12.12
CA LEU A 233 -7.54 -6.77 -13.46
C LEU A 233 -6.68 -7.97 -13.86
N SER A 234 -5.52 -8.17 -13.24
CA SER A 234 -4.62 -9.31 -13.43
C SER A 234 -4.27 -9.95 -12.08
N VAL A 235 -3.86 -11.21 -12.13
CA VAL A 235 -3.46 -11.96 -10.94
C VAL A 235 -2.14 -11.42 -10.40
N ASP A 236 -1.98 -11.45 -9.08
CA ASP A 236 -0.69 -11.22 -8.44
C ASP A 236 0.31 -12.33 -8.79
N PRO A 237 1.53 -12.01 -9.23
CA PRO A 237 2.61 -13.00 -9.31
C PRO A 237 3.04 -13.53 -7.93
N ASP A 238 2.79 -12.79 -6.84
CA ASP A 238 3.05 -13.26 -5.48
C ASP A 238 1.93 -14.24 -5.03
N PRO A 239 2.26 -15.50 -4.69
CA PRO A 239 1.27 -16.50 -4.31
C PRO A 239 0.64 -16.27 -2.92
N GLY A 240 1.15 -15.32 -2.13
CA GLY A 240 0.68 -15.09 -0.76
C GLY A 240 1.21 -16.10 0.26
N ASP A 241 0.62 -16.08 1.46
CA ASP A 241 0.97 -16.98 2.57
C ASP A 241 0.01 -18.18 2.59
N GLU A 242 0.56 -19.41 2.57
CA GLU A 242 -0.20 -20.66 2.65
C GLU A 242 -1.06 -20.76 3.92
N ASP A 243 -0.67 -20.07 4.99
CA ASP A 243 -1.40 -20.03 6.26
C ASP A 243 -2.48 -18.91 6.31
N ASP A 244 -2.57 -18.04 5.30
CA ASP A 244 -3.61 -16.99 5.17
C ASP A 244 -4.29 -17.03 3.79
N PRO A 245 -5.41 -17.77 3.65
CA PRO A 245 -6.11 -17.95 2.38
C PRO A 245 -6.55 -16.65 1.68
N ILE A 246 -6.67 -15.53 2.40
CA ILE A 246 -7.00 -14.24 1.78
C ILE A 246 -5.80 -13.71 0.99
N THR A 247 -4.59 -13.87 1.52
CA THR A 247 -3.37 -13.40 0.85
C THR A 247 -3.05 -14.22 -0.40
N MET A 248 -3.58 -15.45 -0.49
CA MET A 248 -3.51 -16.29 -1.69
C MET A 248 -4.48 -15.85 -2.78
N ASN A 249 -5.41 -14.93 -2.49
CA ASN A 249 -6.30 -14.37 -3.49
C ASN A 249 -5.61 -13.21 -4.22
N GLY A 250 -4.96 -13.56 -5.33
CA GLY A 250 -4.17 -12.64 -6.16
C GLY A 250 -4.95 -11.52 -6.85
N TYR A 251 -6.27 -11.39 -6.65
CA TYR A 251 -7.07 -10.28 -7.18
C TYR A 251 -7.51 -9.26 -6.13
N THR A 252 -7.34 -9.57 -4.83
CA THR A 252 -7.86 -8.71 -3.77
C THR A 252 -7.02 -7.44 -3.62
N TYR A 253 -7.70 -6.31 -3.42
CA TYR A 253 -7.03 -5.07 -3.05
C TYR A 253 -7.01 -4.91 -1.54
N GLY A 254 -5.82 -4.72 -0.96
CA GLY A 254 -5.70 -4.45 0.47
C GLY A 254 -6.15 -5.61 1.37
N ASP A 255 -6.10 -6.86 0.91
CA ASP A 255 -6.67 -8.05 1.57
C ASP A 255 -8.11 -7.84 2.07
N ASN A 256 -8.93 -7.13 1.27
CA ASN A 256 -10.29 -6.67 1.61
C ASN A 256 -10.40 -5.76 2.84
N ASN A 257 -9.28 -5.22 3.31
CA ASN A 257 -9.24 -4.14 4.27
C ASN A 257 -8.72 -2.83 3.66
N PRO A 258 -9.51 -2.22 2.76
CA PRO A 258 -9.49 -0.84 2.34
C PRO A 258 -8.70 0.04 3.25
N VAL A 259 -9.41 0.50 4.27
CA VAL A 259 -9.04 1.45 5.29
C VAL A 259 -7.66 1.20 5.92
N MET A 260 -7.26 -0.05 6.17
CA MET A 260 -6.03 -0.37 6.91
C MET A 260 -4.85 -0.83 6.07
N LYS A 261 -5.05 -1.14 4.79
CA LYS A 261 -3.99 -1.63 3.88
C LYS A 261 -3.93 -0.84 2.57
N ILE A 262 -2.73 -0.69 2.05
CA ILE A 262 -2.41 0.04 0.81
C ILE A 262 -1.48 -0.86 0.01
N ASP A 263 -1.65 -0.92 -1.30
CA ASP A 263 -0.75 -1.64 -2.20
C ASP A 263 0.12 -0.62 -2.98
N PRO A 264 1.37 -0.37 -2.56
CA PRO A 264 2.18 0.72 -3.12
C PRO A 264 2.53 0.56 -4.60
N ASP A 265 2.68 -0.67 -5.08
CA ASP A 265 3.23 -1.01 -6.40
C ASP A 265 2.48 -2.15 -7.11
N GLY A 266 1.34 -2.55 -6.57
CA GLY A 266 0.48 -3.55 -7.19
C GLY A 266 1.01 -4.97 -7.05
N HIS A 267 1.83 -5.31 -6.04
CA HIS A 267 2.36 -6.67 -5.84
C HIS A 267 1.99 -7.32 -4.51
N VAL A 268 1.72 -6.58 -3.43
CA VAL A 268 1.13 -7.10 -2.17
C VAL A 268 0.61 -5.91 -1.38
N ALA A 269 -0.54 -6.06 -0.73
CA ALA A 269 -1.06 -5.11 0.24
C ALA A 269 -0.16 -4.98 1.49
N TRP A 270 0.51 -3.84 1.67
CA TRP A 270 1.21 -3.53 2.91
C TRP A 270 0.21 -3.06 3.97
N TRP A 271 0.42 -3.49 5.22
CA TRP A 271 -0.21 -2.87 6.38
C TRP A 271 0.11 -1.36 6.38
N ILE A 272 -0.72 -0.51 7.02
CA ILE A 272 -0.28 0.83 7.46
C ILE A 272 0.83 0.67 8.53
N ALA A 273 1.98 0.15 8.11
CA ALA A 273 3.21 -0.04 8.85
C ALA A 273 4.00 1.27 8.91
N GLY A 274 3.68 2.21 8.01
CA GLY A 274 4.13 3.58 8.08
C GLY A 274 3.78 4.19 9.44
N ALA A 275 2.53 4.59 9.65
CA ALA A 275 2.12 5.31 10.85
C ALA A 275 2.41 4.54 12.16
N LEU A 276 2.14 3.24 12.19
CA LEU A 276 2.30 2.43 13.40
C LEU A 276 3.75 2.00 13.64
N GLY A 277 4.50 1.67 12.59
CA GLY A 277 5.92 1.31 12.68
C GLY A 277 6.80 2.51 12.98
N GLY A 278 6.53 3.66 12.35
CA GLY A 278 7.19 4.92 12.68
C GLY A 278 6.88 5.35 14.12
N ALA A 279 5.62 5.26 14.56
CA ALA A 279 5.24 5.56 15.95
C ALA A 279 5.91 4.61 16.95
N ALA A 280 5.94 3.30 16.67
CA ALA A 280 6.57 2.31 17.54
C ALA A 280 8.09 2.49 17.60
N TRP A 281 8.74 2.80 16.47
CA TRP A 281 10.18 3.05 16.40
C TRP A 281 10.59 4.30 17.18
N ASP A 282 9.87 5.41 16.98
CA ASP A 282 10.19 6.67 17.69
C ASP A 282 9.86 6.59 19.18
N VAL A 283 8.81 5.86 19.57
CA VAL A 283 8.54 5.56 20.99
C VAL A 283 9.63 4.67 21.58
N GLY A 284 10.05 3.60 20.89
CA GLY A 284 11.13 2.73 21.33
C GLY A 284 12.46 3.47 21.49
N THR A 285 12.78 4.36 20.54
CA THR A 285 13.97 5.21 20.57
C THR A 285 13.92 6.21 21.73
N TYR A 286 12.76 6.84 21.96
CA TYR A 286 12.56 7.73 23.11
C TYR A 286 12.73 7.00 24.45
N LEU A 287 12.13 5.82 24.60
CA LEU A 287 12.23 5.01 25.81
C LEU A 287 13.68 4.55 26.06
N TRP A 288 14.40 4.13 25.01
CA TRP A 288 15.80 3.72 25.12
C TRP A 288 16.72 4.88 25.52
N ASN A 289 16.57 6.05 24.90
CA ASN A 289 17.39 7.23 25.20
C ASN A 289 17.11 7.80 26.61
N ASN A 290 15.92 7.55 27.15
CA ASN A 290 15.51 8.02 28.47
C ASN A 290 15.52 6.92 29.56
N ARG A 291 16.00 5.72 29.25
CA ARG A 291 16.00 4.55 30.17
C ARG A 291 16.73 4.79 31.50
N LYS A 292 17.66 5.74 31.55
CA LYS A 292 18.41 6.11 32.77
C LYS A 292 17.90 7.39 33.44
N LYS A 293 17.04 8.17 32.77
CA LYS A 293 16.59 9.50 33.20
C LYS A 293 15.10 9.55 33.58
N GLY A 294 14.37 8.44 33.40
CA GLY A 294 12.92 8.38 33.54
C GLY A 294 12.22 8.88 32.26
N TYR A 295 11.01 8.40 32.01
CA TYR A 295 10.20 8.77 30.86
C TYR A 295 8.95 9.53 31.29
N SER A 296 8.44 10.43 30.43
CA SER A 296 7.16 11.11 30.66
C SER A 296 6.12 10.67 29.63
N TRP A 297 4.87 10.53 30.07
CA TRP A 297 3.76 10.17 29.16
C TRP A 297 3.51 11.22 28.08
N LYS A 298 3.80 12.50 28.36
CA LYS A 298 3.78 13.56 27.34
C LYS A 298 4.89 13.36 26.28
N GLY A 299 6.09 12.93 26.68
CA GLY A 299 7.19 12.64 25.77
C GLY A 299 6.93 11.41 24.89
N VAL A 300 6.39 10.34 25.47
CA VAL A 300 5.93 9.16 24.72
C VAL A 300 4.87 9.55 23.67
N GLY A 301 3.89 10.39 24.05
CA GLY A 301 2.86 10.88 23.14
C GLY A 301 3.40 11.72 21.98
N LYS A 302 4.37 12.61 22.23
CA LYS A 302 5.01 13.43 21.18
C LYS A 302 5.82 12.59 20.21
N SER A 303 6.54 11.58 20.71
CA SER A 303 7.30 10.64 19.88
C SER A 303 6.42 9.72 19.05
N ALA A 304 5.30 9.24 19.60
CA ALA A 304 4.32 8.46 18.84
C ALA A 304 3.71 9.29 17.71
N LEU A 305 3.38 10.57 17.96
CA LEU A 305 2.83 11.46 16.94
C LEU A 305 3.86 11.76 15.84
N ARG A 306 5.11 12.06 16.21
CA ARG A 306 6.20 12.29 15.25
C ARG A 306 6.47 11.06 14.39
N GLY A 307 6.57 9.91 15.04
CA GLY A 307 6.75 8.64 14.38
C GLY A 307 5.58 8.25 13.49
N ALA A 308 4.35 8.57 13.90
CA ALA A 308 3.17 8.35 13.06
C ALA A 308 3.15 9.24 11.83
N VAL A 309 3.48 10.53 11.96
CA VAL A 309 3.56 11.45 10.81
C VAL A 309 4.69 11.05 9.86
N ALA A 310 5.88 10.75 10.39
CA ALA A 310 7.00 10.24 9.60
C ALA A 310 6.59 8.93 8.92
N GLY A 311 5.97 8.04 9.67
CA GLY A 311 5.41 6.79 9.23
C GLY A 311 4.43 6.91 8.07
N VAL A 312 3.41 7.76 8.19
CA VAL A 312 2.44 8.07 7.14
C VAL A 312 3.16 8.62 5.90
N ALA A 313 4.18 9.46 6.09
CA ALA A 313 5.01 9.98 4.99
C ALA A 313 5.96 8.93 4.38
N LEU A 314 6.17 7.79 5.05
CA LEU A 314 7.06 6.67 4.65
C LEU A 314 6.31 5.50 4.01
N GLY A 315 5.00 5.35 4.25
CA GLY A 315 4.21 4.19 3.78
C GLY A 315 3.83 4.20 2.30
N GLY A 316 4.22 5.24 1.56
CA GLY A 316 3.88 5.41 0.15
C GLY A 316 4.86 4.74 -0.81
N VAL A 317 6.18 4.90 -0.63
CA VAL A 317 7.21 4.33 -1.53
C VAL A 317 8.54 4.34 -0.76
N GLY A 318 9.17 3.19 -0.50
CA GLY A 318 10.54 3.21 0.04
C GLY A 318 11.04 1.90 0.61
N ARG A 319 11.84 1.18 -0.21
CA ARG A 319 12.70 0.06 0.21
C ARG A 319 13.40 0.35 1.55
N VAL A 320 13.34 -0.62 2.47
CA VAL A 320 14.03 -0.65 3.78
C VAL A 320 15.57 -0.61 3.67
N GLY A 321 16.15 -0.69 2.46
CA GLY A 321 17.60 -0.81 2.24
C GLY A 321 18.42 0.49 2.28
N TYR A 322 17.84 1.68 2.07
CA TYR A 322 18.65 2.87 1.77
C TYR A 322 18.98 3.78 2.98
N PHE A 323 18.29 3.63 4.12
CA PHE A 323 18.38 4.59 5.24
C PHE A 323 19.37 4.24 6.36
N ALA A 324 20.10 3.13 6.27
CA ALA A 324 21.16 2.82 7.24
C ALA A 324 22.38 3.75 7.14
N ALA A 325 22.53 4.52 6.03
CA ALA A 325 23.77 5.23 5.74
C ALA A 325 23.79 6.74 6.04
N LYS A 326 22.66 7.44 6.28
CA LYS A 326 22.69 8.93 6.19
C LYS A 326 21.85 9.78 7.17
N LEU A 327 21.43 9.28 8.33
CA LEU A 327 20.89 10.15 9.40
C LEU A 327 21.97 10.49 10.45
N LYS A 328 22.84 11.46 10.13
CA LYS A 328 23.74 12.12 11.11
C LYS A 328 23.44 13.62 11.29
N TYR A 329 22.46 14.17 10.61
CA TYR A 329 22.05 15.59 10.65
C TYR A 329 20.54 15.61 10.34
N SER A 330 19.61 16.31 10.99
CA SER A 330 19.61 17.45 11.91
C SER A 330 18.15 17.60 12.44
N ILE A 331 18.00 18.06 13.69
CA ILE A 331 16.71 18.27 14.40
C ILE A 331 16.35 19.77 14.35
N HIS A 332 15.05 20.09 14.41
CA HIS A 332 14.32 21.31 14.88
C HIS A 332 13.18 21.57 13.87
N ALA A 333 11.90 21.73 14.18
CA ALA A 333 11.16 22.12 15.38
C ALA A 333 9.71 21.56 15.30
N THR A 334 8.97 21.62 16.42
CA THR A 334 7.58 22.14 16.52
C THR A 334 6.85 21.59 17.75
N GLU A 335 6.22 22.52 18.47
CA GLU A 335 5.25 22.31 19.54
C GLU A 335 3.88 22.79 19.03
N HIS A 336 2.79 22.30 19.67
CA HIS A 336 1.38 22.64 19.46
C HIS A 336 0.56 21.81 18.46
N LEU A 337 0.24 20.54 18.80
CA LEU A 337 -0.99 19.87 18.34
C LEU A 337 -1.46 18.85 19.39
N ALA A 338 -2.11 19.32 20.45
CA ALA A 338 -2.60 18.47 21.55
C ALA A 338 -4.13 18.45 21.58
N ASN A 339 -4.77 17.68 20.69
CA ASN A 339 -6.11 17.15 20.97
C ASN A 339 -6.55 15.90 20.15
N PRO A 340 -5.98 15.58 18.97
CA PRO A 340 -6.27 14.29 18.29
C PRO A 340 -5.50 13.09 18.88
N ALA A 341 -4.36 13.34 19.55
CA ALA A 341 -3.45 12.30 20.06
C ALA A 341 -4.02 11.42 21.19
N ARG A 342 -5.11 11.86 21.84
CA ARG A 342 -5.67 11.18 23.02
C ARG A 342 -6.47 9.92 22.65
N GLN A 343 -7.10 9.88 21.46
CA GLN A 343 -7.78 8.68 20.96
C GLN A 343 -6.80 7.63 20.42
N MET A 344 -5.76 8.02 19.67
CA MET A 344 -4.72 7.09 19.19
C MET A 344 -3.94 6.42 20.34
N SER A 345 -3.71 7.13 21.46
CA SER A 345 -2.97 6.56 22.60
C SER A 345 -3.69 5.37 23.26
N LYS A 346 -5.02 5.32 23.21
CA LYS A 346 -5.80 4.23 23.81
C LYS A 346 -5.62 2.93 23.02
N SER A 347 -5.63 3.00 21.68
CA SER A 347 -5.43 1.83 20.81
C SER A 347 -3.99 1.29 20.88
N ALA A 348 -3.00 2.18 20.96
CA ALA A 348 -1.59 1.77 21.15
C ALA A 348 -1.34 1.13 22.53
N THR A 349 -2.02 1.60 23.58
CA THR A 349 -1.90 1.03 24.94
C THR A 349 -2.49 -0.38 25.03
N VAL A 350 -3.53 -0.68 24.24
CA VAL A 350 -4.10 -2.03 24.14
C VAL A 350 -3.13 -2.99 23.45
N LEU A 351 -2.42 -2.53 22.40
CA LEU A 351 -1.42 -3.32 21.69
C LEU A 351 -0.17 -3.63 22.56
N VAL A 352 0.28 -2.67 23.39
CA VAL A 352 1.39 -2.92 24.32
C VAL A 352 1.00 -3.92 25.42
N ARG A 353 -0.27 -3.95 25.84
CA ARG A 353 -0.76 -4.93 26.83
C ARG A 353 -0.84 -6.36 26.29
N SER A 354 -1.03 -6.57 24.99
CA SER A 354 -1.02 -7.92 24.39
C SER A 354 0.39 -8.50 24.27
N PHE A 355 1.40 -7.67 24.02
CA PHE A 355 2.82 -8.08 24.04
C PHE A 355 3.36 -8.36 25.45
N GLY A 356 2.74 -7.80 26.49
CA GLY A 356 3.15 -7.95 27.89
C GLY A 356 2.64 -9.20 28.63
N ARG A 357 1.83 -10.07 27.99
CA ARG A 357 1.35 -11.32 28.60
C ARG A 357 1.82 -12.55 27.83
N LYS A 358 3.09 -12.92 28.02
CA LYS A 358 3.47 -14.34 28.07
C LYS A 358 4.17 -14.59 29.39
N HIS A 359 3.46 -15.26 30.30
CA HIS A 359 3.98 -15.62 31.61
C HIS A 359 5.12 -16.62 31.45
N ILE A 360 6.26 -16.22 32.02
CA ILE A 360 7.39 -17.00 32.47
C ILE A 360 6.89 -18.25 33.20
N ASP A 361 7.16 -19.44 32.65
CA ASP A 361 7.07 -20.68 33.42
C ASP A 361 8.35 -20.84 34.25
N LYS A 362 8.21 -20.80 35.58
CA LYS A 362 9.29 -21.01 36.53
C LYS A 362 9.31 -22.50 36.88
N ARG A 363 10.02 -23.35 36.12
CA ARG A 363 10.47 -24.70 36.55
C ARG A 363 11.37 -25.45 35.53
N ASN A 364 12.55 -24.94 35.16
CA ASN A 364 13.80 -25.73 34.86
C ASN A 364 14.94 -24.82 34.35
N PRO A 365 16.21 -24.94 34.77
CA PRO A 365 17.26 -23.97 34.41
C PRO A 365 18.11 -24.29 33.16
N HIS A 366 17.64 -25.09 32.20
CA HIS A 366 18.41 -25.42 30.99
C HIS A 366 17.59 -25.36 29.70
N ASP A 367 17.39 -24.17 29.14
CA ASP A 367 16.83 -24.03 27.79
C ASP A 367 17.90 -24.30 26.71
N ARG A 368 17.70 -25.40 25.97
CA ARG A 368 18.34 -25.66 24.67
C ARG A 368 17.31 -25.35 23.59
N PHE A 369 17.61 -24.39 22.71
CA PHE A 369 16.79 -24.14 21.52
C PHE A 369 17.19 -25.14 20.43
N VAL A 370 16.22 -25.90 19.91
CA VAL A 370 16.40 -26.76 18.73
C VAL A 370 15.34 -26.35 17.71
N GLN A 371 15.77 -25.73 16.60
CA GLN A 371 14.93 -25.46 15.44
C GLN A 371 15.26 -26.53 14.38
N THR A 372 14.25 -27.16 13.80
CA THR A 372 14.44 -28.21 12.79
C THR A 372 14.08 -27.64 11.42
N LEU A 373 15.07 -27.48 10.54
CA LEU A 373 14.92 -27.14 9.12
C LEU A 373 15.44 -28.32 8.29
N GLY A 374 14.57 -29.27 7.93
CA GLY A 374 14.97 -30.44 7.15
C GLY A 374 16.16 -31.23 7.75
N LYS A 375 16.80 -32.12 6.97
CA LYS A 375 17.74 -33.17 7.46
C LYS A 375 19.10 -32.67 8.04
N LYS A 376 19.26 -31.41 8.44
CA LYS A 376 20.48 -30.91 9.11
C LYS A 376 20.14 -30.14 10.38
N HIS A 377 20.66 -30.61 11.52
CA HIS A 377 20.48 -29.97 12.83
C HIS A 377 21.61 -28.97 13.10
N ILE A 378 21.26 -27.71 13.34
CA ILE A 378 22.18 -26.68 13.86
C ILE A 378 21.75 -26.37 15.29
N VAL A 379 22.68 -26.47 16.24
CA VAL A 379 22.41 -26.22 17.67
C VAL A 379 23.23 -25.01 18.10
N VAL A 380 22.56 -24.00 18.63
CA VAL A 380 23.20 -22.82 19.22
C VAL A 380 23.09 -22.94 20.74
N SER A 381 24.23 -22.87 21.44
CA SER A 381 24.26 -22.87 22.90
C SER A 381 24.98 -21.64 23.43
N LYS A 382 24.42 -21.03 24.47
CA LYS A 382 24.97 -19.84 25.13
C LYS A 382 25.43 -20.25 26.53
N THR A 383 26.73 -20.20 26.80
CA THR A 383 27.27 -20.41 28.16
C THR A 383 27.56 -19.08 28.84
N LYS A 384 27.11 -18.98 30.09
CA LYS A 384 26.93 -17.72 30.84
C LYS A 384 28.22 -17.04 31.32
N LYS A 385 29.42 -17.46 30.87
CA LYS A 385 30.66 -16.98 31.49
C LYS A 385 31.69 -16.26 30.63
N ASN A 386 31.57 -16.13 29.30
CA ASN A 386 32.60 -15.39 28.53
C ASN A 386 32.18 -14.76 27.17
N ASN A 387 30.89 -14.57 26.85
CA ASN A 387 30.46 -13.90 25.60
C ASN A 387 31.13 -14.42 24.30
N ILE A 388 31.32 -15.74 24.17
CA ILE A 388 31.73 -16.37 22.91
C ILE A 388 30.52 -17.12 22.34
N ILE A 389 30.14 -16.82 21.10
CA ILE A 389 29.17 -17.59 20.31
C ILE A 389 29.97 -18.60 19.50
N SER A 390 29.76 -19.91 19.73
CA SER A 390 30.36 -20.96 18.92
C SER A 390 29.28 -21.70 18.12
N LEU A 391 29.45 -21.77 16.81
CA LEU A 391 28.63 -22.59 15.90
C LEU A 391 29.32 -23.95 15.70
N GLY A 392 28.60 -25.05 15.92
CA GLY A 392 29.08 -26.39 15.69
C GLY A 392 28.06 -27.22 14.90
N HIS A 393 28.55 -28.08 14.00
CA HIS A 393 27.70 -28.97 13.21
C HIS A 393 27.75 -30.40 13.77
N ARG A 394 26.61 -31.10 13.79
CA ARG A 394 26.50 -32.48 14.24
C ARG A 394 26.01 -33.37 13.11
N SER A 395 26.88 -34.25 12.60
CA SER A 395 26.49 -35.31 11.66
C SER A 395 25.98 -36.53 12.44
N LYS A 396 24.94 -37.20 11.92
CA LYS A 396 24.24 -38.31 12.59
C LYS A 396 25.07 -39.59 12.83
N LYS A 397 26.34 -39.66 12.40
CA LYS A 397 27.15 -40.88 12.54
C LYS A 397 28.27 -40.85 13.60
N ASP A 398 28.61 -39.70 14.19
CA ASP A 398 29.67 -39.64 15.22
C ASP A 398 29.20 -38.96 16.51
N LYS A 399 29.47 -39.58 17.66
CA LYS A 399 29.01 -39.12 18.98
C LYS A 399 29.85 -37.99 19.60
N ASN A 400 30.88 -37.48 18.93
CA ASN A 400 31.77 -36.46 19.48
C ASN A 400 31.67 -35.11 18.73
N TRP A 401 31.62 -34.02 19.51
CA TRP A 401 31.55 -32.64 19.02
C TRP A 401 32.93 -32.18 18.54
N LYS A 402 33.05 -31.71 17.29
CA LYS A 402 34.26 -31.01 16.82
C LYS A 402 34.00 -29.50 16.80
N LYS A 403 34.90 -28.74 17.44
CA LYS A 403 34.90 -27.27 17.48
C LYS A 403 35.42 -26.76 16.13
N VAL A 404 34.69 -25.85 15.49
CA VAL A 404 35.13 -25.19 14.25
C VAL A 404 35.58 -23.78 14.63
N GLU A 405 36.85 -23.46 14.44
CA GLU A 405 37.40 -22.11 14.59
C GLU A 405 37.60 -21.49 13.20
N TRP A 406 37.08 -20.28 12.99
CA TRP A 406 37.43 -19.44 11.84
C TRP A 406 38.15 -18.19 12.37
N TRP A 407 39.24 -17.82 11.69
CA TRP A 407 40.33 -16.95 12.13
C TRP A 407 40.02 -15.44 12.15
N LYS A 408 40.98 -14.71 12.75
CA LYS A 408 41.09 -13.26 13.07
C LYS A 408 40.74 -12.29 11.96
#